data_AF-A0AB35TZT9-F1
#
_entry.id   AF-A0AB35TZT9-F1
#
_cell.length_a   1.000
_cell.length_b   1.000
_cell.length_c   1.000
_cell.angle_alpha   90.00
_cell.angle_beta   90.00
_cell.angle_gamma   90.00
#
_symmetry.space_group_name_H-M   'P 1'
#
loop_
_entity.id
_entity.type
_entity.pdbx_description
1 polymer ?
#
loop_
_entity_poly.entity_id
_entity_poly.type
_entity_poly.pdbx_seq_one_letter_code
_entity_poly.pdbx_strand_id
1 'polypeptide(L)'
;MAQIRKRKKNKAKKLSPLMKLFCVAVICVSGWLMFSVAKEVVTTVRLRSQLSDAESKYAQVKAENEKLTDQKQKLQDPDYVESYARSNYNLSKQGEQIFYLPEDTSK
;
A
#
# COMPACT_ATOMS: atom_id res chain seq x y z
N MET A 1 -62.96 -14.78 58.23
CA MET A 1 -61.57 -15.25 58.47
C MET A 1 -60.80 -15.20 57.17
N ALA A 2 -59.86 -14.26 57.03
CA ALA A 2 -59.11 -14.04 55.79
C ALA A 2 -58.01 -15.10 55.62
N GLN A 3 -58.06 -15.87 54.53
CA GLN A 3 -57.01 -16.81 54.15
C GLN A 3 -55.85 -16.05 53.51
N ILE A 4 -54.71 -15.95 54.20
CA ILE A 4 -53.48 -15.35 53.67
C ILE A 4 -52.84 -16.33 52.67
N ARG A 5 -53.00 -16.05 51.37
CA ARG A 5 -52.35 -16.78 50.28
C ARG A 5 -50.84 -16.54 50.35
N LYS A 6 -50.07 -17.49 50.88
CA LYS A 6 -48.60 -17.43 50.91
C LYS A 6 -48.04 -17.33 49.49
N ARG A 7 -47.43 -16.20 49.13
CA ARG A 7 -46.69 -16.00 47.87
C ARG A 7 -45.52 -17.00 47.82
N LYS A 8 -45.59 -17.97 46.91
CA LYS A 8 -44.49 -18.90 46.62
C LYS A 8 -43.34 -18.12 45.99
N LYS A 9 -42.28 -17.85 46.76
CA LYS A 9 -41.08 -17.17 46.25
C LYS A 9 -40.36 -18.11 45.29
N ASN A 10 -40.30 -17.75 44.00
CA ASN A 10 -39.52 -18.46 43.00
C ASN A 10 -38.03 -18.35 43.39
N LYS A 11 -37.47 -19.40 43.97
CA LYS A 11 -36.03 -19.48 44.20
C LYS A 11 -35.36 -19.62 42.82
N ALA A 12 -34.49 -18.67 42.47
CA ALA A 12 -33.67 -18.79 41.27
C ALA A 12 -32.94 -20.14 41.30
N LYS A 13 -33.16 -20.97 40.27
CA LYS A 13 -32.48 -22.26 40.15
C LYS A 13 -30.99 -21.96 39.97
N LYS A 14 -30.17 -22.37 40.94
CA LYS A 14 -28.71 -22.24 40.85
C LYS A 14 -28.22 -23.10 39.70
N LEU A 15 -27.44 -22.53 38.80
CA LEU A 15 -26.78 -23.26 37.71
C LEU A 15 -25.92 -24.39 38.29
N SER A 16 -26.08 -25.60 37.77
CA SER A 16 -25.26 -26.74 38.18
C SER A 16 -23.78 -26.46 37.86
N PRO A 17 -22.83 -27.00 38.64
CA PRO A 17 -21.40 -26.79 38.39
C PRO A 17 -20.98 -27.24 36.98
N LEU A 18 -21.64 -28.28 36.43
CA LEU A 18 -21.41 -28.75 35.07
C LEU A 18 -21.84 -27.74 34.00
N MET A 19 -22.96 -27.06 34.21
CA MET A 19 -23.46 -26.04 33.29
C MET A 19 -22.58 -24.77 33.30
N LYS A 20 -21.95 -24.45 34.45
CA LYS A 20 -20.95 -23.38 34.53
C LYS A 20 -19.67 -23.73 33.76
N LEU A 21 -19.18 -24.97 33.90
CA LEU A 21 -18.01 -25.44 33.15
C LEU A 21 -18.25 -25.41 31.63
N PHE A 22 -19.45 -25.82 31.21
CA PHE A 22 -19.87 -25.73 29.80
C PHE A 22 -19.87 -24.28 29.29
N CYS A 23 -20.42 -23.33 30.06
CA CYS A 23 -20.36 -21.91 29.67
C CYS A 23 -18.93 -21.39 29.54
N VAL A 24 -18.03 -21.76 30.44
CA VAL A 24 -16.60 -21.37 30.34
C VAL A 24 -15.96 -21.97 29.09
N ALA A 25 -16.22 -23.25 28.78
CA ALA A 25 -15.71 -23.89 27.58
C ALA A 25 -16.18 -23.17 26.30
N VAL A 26 -17.47 -22.79 26.24
CA VAL A 26 -18.02 -22.03 25.09
C VAL A 26 -17.35 -20.67 24.95
N ILE A 27 -17.10 -19.95 26.05
CA ILE A 27 -16.40 -18.66 26.02
C ILE A 27 -14.96 -18.83 25.53
N CYS A 28 -14.24 -19.86 26.00
CA CYS A 28 -12.88 -20.16 25.54
C CYS A 28 -12.83 -20.47 24.05
N VAL A 29 -13.74 -21.31 23.54
CA VAL A 29 -13.84 -21.63 22.11
C VAL A 29 -14.18 -20.38 21.29
N SER A 30 -15.13 -19.57 21.74
CA SER A 30 -15.48 -18.31 21.09
C SER A 30 -14.30 -17.35 21.04
N GLY A 31 -13.55 -17.20 22.14
CA GLY A 31 -12.35 -16.37 22.18
C GLY A 31 -11.27 -16.89 21.23
N TRP A 32 -11.11 -18.21 21.12
CA TRP A 32 -10.14 -18.80 20.21
C TRP A 32 -10.48 -18.56 18.73
N LEU A 33 -11.74 -18.72 18.36
CA LEU A 33 -12.21 -18.40 17.01
C LEU A 33 -12.02 -16.91 16.69
N MET A 34 -12.34 -16.02 17.62
CA MET A 34 -12.19 -14.58 17.43
C MET A 34 -10.73 -14.17 17.25
N PHE A 35 -9.80 -14.80 17.98
CA PHE A 35 -8.37 -14.59 17.78
C PHE A 35 -7.86 -15.13 16.45
N SER A 36 -8.40 -16.26 15.97
CA SER A 36 -8.08 -16.79 14.64
C SER A 36 -8.42 -15.80 13.54
N VAL A 37 -9.64 -15.25 13.58
CA VAL A 37 -10.12 -14.25 12.61
C VAL A 37 -9.30 -12.96 12.71
N ALA A 38 -8.99 -12.50 13.93
CA ALA A 38 -8.16 -11.30 14.11
C ALA A 38 -6.78 -11.45 13.45
N LYS A 39 -6.12 -12.61 13.58
CA LYS A 39 -4.86 -12.88 12.90
C LYS A 39 -5.00 -12.86 11.39
N GLU A 40 -6.05 -13.47 10.86
CA GLU A 40 -6.30 -13.55 9.41
C GLU A 40 -6.61 -12.18 8.79
N VAL A 41 -7.31 -11.31 9.52
CA VAL A 41 -7.53 -9.92 9.10
C VAL A 41 -6.22 -9.15 9.04
N VAL A 42 -5.37 -9.26 10.08
CA VAL A 42 -4.07 -8.59 10.11
C VAL A 42 -3.17 -9.08 8.98
N THR A 43 -3.10 -10.39 8.73
CA THR A 43 -2.31 -10.94 7.62
C THR A 43 -2.84 -10.49 6.26
N THR A 44 -4.16 -10.45 6.08
CA THR A 44 -4.79 -9.99 4.83
C THR A 44 -4.52 -8.51 4.57
N VAL A 45 -4.64 -7.65 5.58
CA VAL A 45 -4.30 -6.22 5.46
C VAL A 45 -2.82 -6.05 5.12
N ARG A 46 -1.94 -6.78 5.81
CA ARG A 46 -0.50 -6.75 5.54
C ARG A 46 -0.18 -7.23 4.12
N LEU A 47 -0.85 -8.27 3.63
CA LEU A 47 -0.66 -8.81 2.29
C LEU A 47 -1.15 -7.83 1.22
N ARG A 48 -2.30 -7.19 1.43
CA ARG A 48 -2.80 -6.11 0.55
C ARG A 48 -1.85 -4.92 0.49
N SER A 49 -1.28 -4.51 1.62
CA SER A 49 -0.26 -3.45 1.65
C SER A 49 0.98 -3.84 0.87
N GLN A 50 1.50 -5.06 1.07
CA GLN A 50 2.66 -5.56 0.33
C GLN A 50 2.39 -5.66 -1.18
N LEU A 51 1.17 -6.05 -1.57
CA LEU A 51 0.77 -6.09 -2.97
C LEU A 51 0.80 -4.67 -3.58
N SER A 52 0.19 -3.70 -2.90
CA SER A 52 0.18 -2.30 -3.35
C SER A 52 1.60 -1.72 -3.46
N ASP A 53 2.46 -2.00 -2.48
CA ASP A 53 3.85 -1.55 -2.51
C ASP A 53 4.64 -2.21 -3.64
N ALA A 54 4.42 -3.51 -3.88
CA ALA A 54 5.06 -4.24 -4.96
C ALA A 54 4.60 -3.75 -6.34
N GLU A 55 3.31 -3.50 -6.53
CA GLU A 55 2.75 -2.93 -7.76
C GLU A 55 3.30 -1.53 -8.03
N SER A 56 3.38 -0.68 -6.99
CA SER A 56 3.97 0.65 -7.11
C SER A 56 5.45 0.60 -7.50
N LYS A 57 6.24 -0.27 -6.86
CA LYS A 57 7.66 -0.47 -7.21
C LYS A 57 7.80 -1.02 -8.63
N TYR A 58 6.95 -1.96 -9.03
CA TYR A 58 6.97 -2.52 -10.37
C TYR A 58 6.67 -1.43 -11.42
N ALA A 59 5.65 -0.60 -11.19
CA ALA A 59 5.32 0.51 -12.08
C ALA A 59 6.46 1.53 -12.20
N GLN A 60 7.12 1.87 -11.08
CA GLN A 60 8.27 2.77 -11.07
C GLN A 60 9.44 2.20 -11.88
N VAL A 61 9.82 0.95 -11.60
CA VAL A 61 10.93 0.28 -12.32
C VAL A 61 10.61 0.13 -13.81
N LYS A 62 9.35 -0.19 -14.16
CA LYS A 62 8.92 -0.29 -15.56
C LYS A 62 9.05 1.06 -16.28
N ALA A 63 8.55 2.14 -15.68
CA ALA A 63 8.65 3.48 -16.24
C ALA A 63 10.10 3.94 -16.39
N GLU A 64 10.96 3.63 -15.40
CA GLU A 64 12.39 3.91 -15.48
C GLU A 64 13.06 3.12 -16.61
N ASN A 65 12.71 1.83 -16.77
CA ASN A 65 13.25 1.00 -17.82
C ASN A 65 12.84 1.50 -19.22
N GLU A 66 11.57 1.87 -19.41
CA GLU A 66 11.08 2.47 -20.66
C GLU A 66 11.83 3.77 -20.97
N LYS A 67 11.98 4.66 -19.99
CA LYS A 67 12.74 5.91 -20.14
C LYS A 67 14.20 5.66 -20.51
N LEU A 68 14.87 4.73 -19.82
CA LEU A 68 16.27 4.39 -20.08
C LEU A 68 16.45 3.73 -21.44
N THR A 69 15.49 2.91 -21.87
CA THR A 69 15.49 2.27 -23.19
C THR A 69 15.35 3.31 -24.30
N ASP A 70 14.41 4.25 -24.15
CA ASP A 70 14.26 5.37 -25.09
C ASP A 70 15.52 6.25 -25.14
N GLN A 71 16.11 6.56 -23.98
CA GLN A 71 17.36 7.32 -23.92
C GLN A 71 18.49 6.57 -24.61
N LYS A 72 18.62 5.27 -24.36
CA LYS A 72 19.62 4.43 -25.02
C LYS A 72 19.44 4.43 -26.53
N GLN A 73 18.21 4.31 -27.03
CA GLN A 73 17.93 4.35 -28.46
C GLN A 73 18.30 5.71 -29.07
N LYS A 74 17.92 6.81 -28.42
CA LYS A 74 18.32 8.17 -28.85
C LYS A 74 19.83 8.35 -28.86
N LEU A 75 20.54 7.84 -27.85
CA LEU A 75 22.01 7.92 -27.77
C LEU A 75 22.73 7.01 -28.78
N GLN A 76 22.05 6.02 -29.36
CA GLN A 76 22.59 5.21 -30.47
C GLN A 76 22.43 5.89 -31.82
N ASP A 77 21.54 6.89 -31.93
CA ASP A 77 21.33 7.67 -33.14
C ASP A 77 22.40 8.78 -33.25
N PRO A 78 23.32 8.70 -34.23
CA PRO A 78 24.39 9.68 -34.39
C PRO A 78 23.86 11.10 -34.67
N ASP A 79 22.73 11.26 -35.35
CA ASP A 79 22.14 12.58 -35.63
C ASP A 79 21.59 13.21 -34.34
N TYR A 80 20.97 12.40 -33.49
CA TYR A 80 20.53 12.84 -32.17
C TYR A 80 21.72 13.25 -31.29
N VAL A 81 22.78 12.44 -31.26
CA VAL A 81 23.99 12.74 -30.46
C VAL A 81 24.64 14.06 -30.92
N GLU A 82 24.74 14.28 -32.23
CA GLU A 82 25.28 15.52 -32.78
C GLU A 82 24.43 16.75 -32.42
N SER A 83 23.11 16.65 -32.59
CA SER A 83 22.20 17.75 -32.23
C SER A 83 22.18 18.04 -30.73
N TYR A 84 22.28 17.00 -29.90
CA TYR A 84 22.37 17.12 -28.45
C TYR A 84 23.68 17.80 -28.03
N ALA A 85 24.80 17.42 -28.64
CA ALA A 85 26.12 18.02 -28.44
C ALA A 85 26.14 19.51 -28.83
N ARG A 86 25.56 19.85 -29.99
CA ARG A 86 25.41 21.24 -30.46
C ARG A 86 24.57 22.09 -29.50
N SER A 87 23.42 21.57 -29.07
CA SER A 87 22.45 22.33 -28.28
C SER A 87 22.85 22.48 -26.81
N ASN A 88 23.46 21.45 -26.21
CA ASN A 88 23.76 21.43 -24.76
C ASN A 88 25.20 21.81 -24.43
N TYR A 89 26.13 21.63 -25.35
CA TYR A 89 27.56 21.86 -25.12
C TYR A 89 28.16 22.91 -26.06
N ASN A 90 27.34 23.61 -26.86
CA ASN A 90 27.79 24.62 -27.82
C ASN A 90 28.92 24.11 -28.73
N LEU A 91 28.84 22.86 -29.17
CA LEU A 91 29.82 22.29 -30.10
C LEU A 91 29.45 22.64 -31.54
N SER A 92 30.43 22.93 -32.38
CA SER A 92 30.23 23.24 -33.80
C SER A 92 31.08 22.32 -34.69
N LYS A 93 30.64 22.07 -35.94
CA LYS A 93 31.42 21.32 -36.93
C LYS A 93 32.55 22.17 -37.51
N GLN A 94 33.51 21.52 -38.16
CA GLN A 94 34.55 22.25 -38.91
C GLN A 94 33.91 23.18 -39.95
N GLY A 95 34.23 24.46 -39.87
CA GLY A 95 33.68 25.51 -40.73
C GLY A 95 32.47 26.26 -40.16
N GLU A 96 31.94 25.87 -39.00
CA GLU A 96 30.85 26.57 -38.31
C GLU A 96 31.39 27.52 -37.22
N GLN A 97 30.87 28.75 -37.15
CA GLN A 97 31.24 29.77 -36.16
C GLN A 97 30.08 30.05 -35.18
N ILE A 98 30.38 30.05 -33.89
CA ILE A 98 29.39 30.31 -32.82
C ILE A 98 29.28 31.82 -32.60
N PHE A 99 28.06 32.36 -32.65
CA PHE A 99 27.76 33.76 -32.37
C PHE A 99 27.02 33.88 -31.04
N TYR A 100 27.53 34.74 -30.15
CA TYR A 100 26.82 35.13 -28.94
C TYR A 100 25.98 36.38 -29.27
N LEU A 101 24.66 36.25 -29.20
CA LEU A 101 23.79 37.40 -29.33
C LEU A 101 23.77 38.16 -28.00
N PRO A 102 23.86 39.50 -28.01
CA PRO A 102 23.66 40.28 -26.80
C PRO A 102 22.24 40.04 -26.28
N GLU A 103 22.10 39.85 -24.96
CA GLU A 103 20.77 39.74 -24.36
C GLU A 103 20.00 41.04 -24.61
N ASP A 104 18.80 40.93 -25.19
CA ASP A 104 17.90 42.07 -25.39
C ASP A 104 17.57 42.69 -24.03
N THR A 105 18.29 43.75 -23.68
CA THR A 105 18.09 44.56 -22.46
C THR A 105 16.94 45.55 -22.62
N SER A 106 15.93 45.21 -23.43
CA SER A 106 14.73 46.02 -23.63
C SER A 106 13.49 45.27 -23.16
N LYS A 107 13.29 45.21 -21.84
CA LYS A 107 11.96 45.26 -21.20
C LYS A 107 12.06 45.89 -19.83
#